data_AF-A0A9E3D4K8-F1
#
_entry.id   AF-A0A9E3D4K8-F1
#
_cell.length_a   1.000
_cell.length_b   1.000
_cell.length_c   1.000
_cell.angle_alpha   90.00
_cell.angle_beta   90.00
_cell.angle_gamma   90.00
#
_symmetry.space_group_name_H-M   'P 1'
#
loop_
_entity.id
_entity.type
_entity.pdbx_description
1 polymer ?
#
loop_
_entity_poly.entity_id
_entity_poly.type
_entity_poly.pdbx_seq_one_letter_code
_entity_poly.pdbx_strand_id
1 'polypeptide(L)'
;MARIVQKFGGTSVADIARIKNVARRVKCEVDGGNEVAVVVSAMAGTTNHLVEWTRDTSRLHDAREYDVVVASGEQVTAGLLSLALQDLGIDARSWLGWQIPIRTDGVHGKA
;
A
#
# COMPACT_ATOMS: atom_id res chain seq x y z
N MET A 1 -11.40 9.65 -21.29
CA MET A 1 -10.96 9.95 -19.91
C MET A 1 -11.92 9.27 -18.95
N ALA A 2 -11.52 8.11 -18.42
CA ALA A 2 -12.27 7.38 -17.39
C ALA A 2 -11.50 7.44 -16.05
N ARG A 3 -12.20 7.22 -14.93
CA ARG A 3 -11.60 7.05 -13.60
C ARG A 3 -11.47 5.58 -13.28
N ILE A 4 -10.24 5.12 -13.06
CA ILE A 4 -9.91 3.71 -12.84
C ILE A 4 -9.29 3.55 -11.46
N VAL A 5 -9.79 2.58 -10.70
CA VAL A 5 -9.16 2.13 -9.46
C VAL A 5 -8.51 0.77 -9.73
N GLN A 6 -7.20 0.67 -9.54
CA GLN A 6 -6.47 -0.59 -9.66
C GLN A 6 -5.98 -1.04 -8.29
N LYS A 7 -6.32 -2.29 -7.90
CA LYS A 7 -5.82 -2.89 -6.66
C LYS A 7 -4.80 -3.97 -6.93
N PHE A 8 -3.65 -3.90 -6.27
CA PHE A 8 -2.59 -4.90 -6.34
C PHE A 8 -2.37 -5.54 -4.97
N GLY A 9 -2.51 -6.88 -4.91
CA GLY A 9 -2.26 -7.65 -3.69
C GLY A 9 -0.77 -7.89 -3.45
N GLY A 10 -0.42 -8.40 -2.25
CA GLY A 10 0.99 -8.55 -1.83
C GLY A 10 1.86 -9.35 -2.80
N THR A 11 1.33 -10.37 -3.47
CA THR A 11 2.06 -11.14 -4.49
C THR A 11 2.36 -10.36 -5.77
N SER A 12 1.55 -9.35 -6.09
CA SER A 12 1.78 -8.43 -7.22
C SER A 12 2.82 -7.37 -6.92
N VAL A 13 3.17 -7.19 -5.64
CA VAL A 13 4.14 -6.19 -5.15
C VAL A 13 5.18 -6.85 -4.24
N ALA A 14 5.45 -8.14 -4.43
CA ALA A 14 6.28 -8.92 -3.50
C ALA A 14 7.76 -8.49 -3.46
N ASP A 15 8.23 -7.84 -4.52
CA ASP A 15 9.61 -7.39 -4.68
C ASP A 15 9.66 -6.14 -5.58
N ILE A 16 10.82 -5.50 -5.65
CA ILE A 16 11.02 -4.27 -6.43
C ILE A 16 10.75 -4.48 -7.93
N ALA A 17 11.11 -5.64 -8.49
CA ALA A 17 10.89 -5.93 -9.90
C ALA A 17 9.39 -6.00 -10.22
N ARG A 18 8.60 -6.62 -9.32
CA ARG A 18 7.14 -6.67 -9.40
C ARG A 18 6.50 -5.30 -9.22
N ILE A 19 6.99 -4.47 -8.29
CA ILE A 19 6.53 -3.09 -8.14
C ILE A 19 6.78 -2.29 -9.43
N LYS A 20 7.96 -2.40 -10.05
CA LYS A 20 8.24 -1.78 -11.36
C LYS A 20 7.33 -2.32 -12.46
N ASN A 21 6.97 -3.59 -12.41
CA ASN A 21 6.00 -4.17 -13.35
C ASN A 21 4.59 -3.60 -13.16
N VAL A 22 4.15 -3.41 -11.90
CA VAL A 22 2.89 -2.73 -11.59
C VAL A 22 2.91 -1.28 -12.08
N ALA A 23 4.00 -0.54 -11.85
CA ALA A 23 4.16 0.84 -12.33
C ALA A 23 4.01 0.93 -13.86
N ARG A 24 4.61 -0.01 -14.61
CA ARG A 24 4.43 -0.11 -16.07
C ARG A 24 2.97 -0.35 -16.48
N ARG A 25 2.22 -1.16 -15.75
CA ARG A 25 0.79 -1.39 -16.02
C ARG A 25 -0.06 -0.15 -15.77
N VAL A 26 0.21 0.55 -14.67
CA VAL A 26 -0.44 1.83 -14.35
C VAL A 26 -0.13 2.87 -15.42
N LYS A 27 1.13 2.93 -15.88
CA LYS A 27 1.54 3.81 -16.98
C LYS A 27 0.70 3.60 -18.24
N CYS A 28 0.42 2.36 -18.63
CA CYS A 28 -0.40 2.08 -19.81
C CYS A 28 -1.80 2.72 -19.71
N GLU A 29 -2.42 2.74 -18.54
CA GLU A 29 -3.71 3.41 -18.34
C GLU A 29 -3.58 4.94 -18.39
N VAL A 30 -2.55 5.49 -17.77
CA VAL A 30 -2.29 6.94 -17.77
C VAL A 30 -2.00 7.43 -19.20
N ASP A 31 -1.17 6.71 -19.95
CA ASP A 31 -0.86 7.01 -21.35
C ASP A 31 -2.11 6.87 -22.25
N GLY A 32 -3.07 6.04 -21.85
CA GLY A 32 -4.39 5.94 -22.46
C GLY A 32 -5.34 7.11 -22.15
N GLY A 33 -4.91 8.09 -21.36
CA GLY A 33 -5.69 9.26 -20.97
C GLY A 33 -6.70 9.01 -19.85
N ASN A 34 -6.47 7.99 -19.01
CA ASN A 34 -7.30 7.68 -17.84
C ASN A 34 -6.74 8.33 -16.57
N GLU A 35 -7.65 8.70 -15.66
CA GLU A 35 -7.32 9.11 -14.30
C GLU A 35 -7.24 7.85 -13.43
N VAL A 36 -6.08 7.58 -12.81
CA VAL A 36 -5.83 6.30 -12.13
C VAL A 36 -5.56 6.50 -10.65
N ALA A 37 -6.32 5.82 -9.80
CA ALA A 37 -6.01 5.63 -8.38
C ALA A 37 -5.52 4.19 -8.14
N VAL A 38 -4.43 4.03 -7.40
CA VAL A 38 -3.84 2.71 -7.15
C VAL A 38 -3.90 2.38 -5.66
N VAL A 39 -4.42 1.20 -5.34
CA VAL A 39 -4.46 0.65 -3.98
C VAL A 39 -3.50 -0.53 -3.91
N VAL A 40 -2.59 -0.52 -2.94
CA VAL A 40 -1.60 -1.60 -2.73
C VAL A 40 -1.74 -2.18 -1.34
N SER A 41 -1.49 -3.49 -1.24
CA SER A 41 -1.24 -4.15 0.05
C SER A 41 0.25 -4.05 0.42
N ALA A 42 0.61 -4.43 1.66
CA ALA A 42 2.01 -4.70 2.00
C ALA A 42 2.63 -5.76 1.06
N MET A 43 3.96 -5.70 0.88
CA MET A 43 4.71 -6.69 0.11
C MET A 43 4.50 -8.10 0.70
N ALA A 44 4.47 -9.13 -0.15
CA ALA A 44 4.22 -10.51 0.30
C ALA A 44 5.10 -10.92 1.49
N GLY A 45 4.49 -11.53 2.52
CA GLY A 45 5.17 -11.94 3.75
C GLY A 45 5.42 -10.82 4.77
N THR A 46 5.36 -9.55 4.37
CA THR A 46 5.67 -8.40 5.25
C THR A 46 4.66 -8.28 6.38
N THR A 47 3.36 -8.36 6.09
CA THR A 47 2.31 -8.30 7.12
C THR A 47 2.50 -9.39 8.18
N ASN A 48 2.84 -10.62 7.77
CA ASN A 48 3.06 -11.72 8.71
C ASN A 48 4.23 -11.42 9.65
N HIS A 49 5.34 -10.90 9.11
CA HIS A 49 6.50 -10.54 9.91
C HIS A 49 6.20 -9.40 10.90
N LEU A 50 5.46 -8.38 10.46
CA LEU A 50 5.00 -7.29 11.33
C LEU A 50 4.10 -7.80 12.46
N VAL A 51 3.16 -8.70 12.14
CA VAL A 51 2.29 -9.36 13.13
C VAL A 51 3.10 -10.19 14.12
N GLU A 52 4.10 -10.95 13.65
CA GLU A 52 5.00 -11.72 14.52
C GLU A 52 5.74 -10.80 15.50
N TRP A 53 6.31 -9.69 15.03
CA TRP A 53 6.98 -8.72 15.90
C TRP A 53 6.05 -8.14 16.97
N THR A 54 4.81 -7.80 16.64
CA THR A 54 3.86 -7.30 17.66
C THR A 54 3.61 -8.33 18.75
N ARG A 55 3.47 -9.62 18.39
CA ARG A 55 3.23 -10.73 19.32
C ARG A 55 4.44 -11.05 20.18
N ASP A 56 5.62 -11.02 19.58
CA ASP A 56 6.89 -11.30 20.26
C ASP A 56 7.30 -10.14 21.19
N THR A 57 6.96 -8.90 20.83
CA THR A 57 7.21 -7.72 21.67
C THR A 57 6.30 -7.70 22.89
N SER A 58 5.01 -7.97 22.71
CA SER A 58 4.06 -8.09 23.82
C SER A 58 2.90 -9.02 23.48
N ARG A 59 2.70 -10.04 24.31
CA ARG A 59 1.53 -10.94 24.22
C ARG A 59 0.21 -10.22 24.47
N LEU A 60 0.22 -9.15 25.27
CA LEU A 60 -0.91 -8.28 25.55
C LEU A 60 -0.56 -6.88 25.02
N HIS A 61 -0.54 -6.73 23.69
CA HIS A 61 -0.31 -5.43 23.05
C HIS A 61 -1.61 -4.63 22.96
N ASP A 62 -1.47 -3.30 22.97
CA ASP A 62 -2.55 -2.38 22.63
C ASP A 62 -2.88 -2.54 21.13
N ALA A 63 -4.16 -2.74 20.82
CA ALA A 63 -4.62 -2.92 19.44
C ALA A 63 -4.35 -1.68 18.55
N ARG A 64 -4.23 -0.49 19.14
CA ARG A 64 -3.85 0.74 18.43
C ARG A 64 -2.41 0.65 17.92
N GLU A 65 -1.49 0.20 18.78
CA GLU A 65 -0.08 0.04 18.41
C GLU A 65 0.12 -1.10 17.41
N TYR A 66 -0.71 -2.15 17.51
CA TYR A 66 -0.77 -3.18 16.48
C TYR A 66 -1.13 -2.59 15.10
N ASP A 67 -2.17 -1.76 15.01
CA ASP A 67 -2.57 -1.11 13.76
C ASP A 67 -1.46 -0.19 13.21
N VAL A 68 -0.76 0.54 14.08
CA VAL A 68 0.40 1.37 13.70
C VAL A 68 1.49 0.53 13.04
N VAL A 69 1.87 -0.60 13.67
CA VAL A 69 2.92 -1.47 13.15
C VAL A 69 2.49 -2.13 11.85
N VAL A 70 1.31 -2.71 11.79
CA VAL A 70 0.86 -3.45 10.61
C VAL A 70 0.66 -2.52 9.40
N ALA A 71 0.06 -1.34 9.62
CA ALA A 71 -0.16 -0.37 8.54
C ALA A 71 1.15 0.15 7.92
N SER A 72 2.29 0.06 8.62
CA SER A 72 3.59 0.46 8.06
C SER A 72 3.96 -0.33 6.80
N GLY A 73 3.49 -1.58 6.68
CA GLY A 73 3.72 -2.42 5.50
C GLY A 73 3.12 -1.81 4.23
N GLU A 74 1.86 -1.36 4.29
CA GLU A 74 1.21 -0.66 3.17
C GLU A 74 1.87 0.70 2.90
N GLN A 75 2.29 1.43 3.93
CA GLN A 75 2.96 2.73 3.77
C GLN A 75 4.25 2.59 2.95
N VAL A 76 5.06 1.58 3.26
CA VAL A 76 6.29 1.26 2.51
C VAL A 76 5.96 0.94 1.06
N THR A 77 5.03 0.03 0.79
CA THR A 77 4.68 -0.34 -0.59
C THR A 77 4.15 0.86 -1.38
N ALA A 78 3.29 1.68 -0.78
CA ALA A 78 2.73 2.87 -1.43
C ALA A 78 3.82 3.89 -1.80
N GLY A 79 4.78 4.11 -0.90
CA GLY A 79 5.95 4.95 -1.19
C GLY A 79 6.81 4.40 -2.32
N LEU A 80 7.14 3.11 -2.27
CA LEU A 80 7.95 2.44 -3.29
C LEU A 80 7.29 2.46 -4.68
N LEU A 81 5.98 2.21 -4.77
CA LEU A 81 5.26 2.30 -6.02
C LEU A 81 5.23 3.75 -6.55
N SER A 82 5.04 4.73 -5.68
CA SER A 82 5.06 6.15 -6.07
C SER A 82 6.42 6.53 -6.67
N LEU A 83 7.53 6.13 -6.05
CA LEU A 83 8.88 6.34 -6.61
C LEU A 83 9.04 5.65 -7.96
N ALA A 84 8.54 4.43 -8.12
CA ALA A 84 8.62 3.71 -9.39
C ALA A 84 7.77 4.36 -10.51
N LEU A 85 6.65 5.00 -10.17
CA LEU A 85 5.85 5.78 -11.12
C LEU A 85 6.55 7.09 -11.51
N GLN A 86 7.15 7.78 -10.53
CA GLN A 86 7.94 9.00 -10.77
C GLN A 86 9.15 8.72 -11.68
N ASP A 87 9.84 7.59 -11.50
CA ASP A 87 10.94 7.12 -12.37
C ASP A 87 10.49 6.93 -13.83
N LEU A 88 9.20 6.62 -14.04
CA LEU A 88 8.58 6.52 -15.37
C LEU A 88 8.02 7.86 -15.89
N GLY A 89 8.29 8.97 -15.19
CA GLY A 89 7.83 10.31 -15.56
C GLY A 89 6.35 10.58 -15.25
N ILE A 90 5.72 9.78 -14.39
CA ILE A 90 4.33 9.98 -13.97
C ILE A 90 4.31 10.81 -12.68
N ASP A 91 3.54 11.89 -12.67
CA ASP A 91 3.28 12.64 -11.45
C ASP A 91 2.43 11.79 -10.48
N ALA A 92 3.09 11.23 -9.48
CA ALA A 92 2.50 10.30 -8.53
C ALA A 92 2.98 10.60 -7.12
N ARG A 93 2.12 10.39 -6.13
CA ARG A 93 2.44 10.48 -4.70
C ARG A 93 1.65 9.44 -3.90
N SER A 94 2.21 9.02 -2.78
CA SER A 94 1.52 8.13 -1.86
C SER A 94 0.50 8.92 -1.03
N TRP A 95 -0.58 8.21 -0.67
CA TRP A 95 -1.58 8.66 0.27
C TRP A 95 -1.78 7.57 1.31
N LEU A 96 -1.68 7.96 2.57
CA LEU A 96 -1.96 7.08 3.71
C LEU A 96 -3.43 7.22 4.11
N GLY A 97 -3.98 6.20 4.76
CA GLY A 97 -5.39 6.17 5.13
C GLY A 97 -5.89 7.43 5.86
N TRP A 98 -5.07 8.00 6.76
CA TRP A 98 -5.39 9.22 7.51
C TRP A 98 -5.33 10.52 6.69
N GLN A 99 -4.66 10.51 5.54
CA GLN A 99 -4.54 11.68 4.65
C GLN A 99 -5.74 11.82 3.72
N ILE A 100 -6.58 10.79 3.65
CA ILE A 100 -7.81 10.75 2.87
C ILE A 100 -8.99 10.50 3.83
N PRO A 101 -10.24 10.88 3.49
CA PRO A 101 -11.35 10.84 4.43
C PRO A 101 -11.93 9.43 4.64
N ILE A 102 -11.07 8.41 4.84
CA ILE A 102 -11.48 7.07 5.26
C ILE A 102 -11.69 7.12 6.77
N ARG A 103 -12.96 7.06 7.18
CA ARG A 103 -13.36 7.03 8.59
C ARG A 103 -13.70 5.60 8.99
N THR A 104 -13.06 5.10 10.03
CA THR A 104 -13.34 3.80 10.65
C THR A 104 -14.03 4.01 12.00
N ASP A 105 -14.48 2.93 12.62
CA ASP A 105 -14.89 2.95 14.02
C ASP A 105 -13.66 2.78 14.94
N GLY A 106 -13.90 2.63 16.25
CA GLY A 106 -12.85 2.43 17.25
C GLY A 106 -12.43 0.96 17.44
N VAL A 107 -12.78 0.06 16.52
CA VAL A 107 -12.46 -1.37 16.62
C VAL A 107 -11.12 -1.64 15.94
N HIS A 108 -10.06 -1.46 16.71
CA HIS A 108 -8.68 -1.70 16.28
C HIS A 108 -8.38 -3.18 16.02
N GLY A 109 -7.42 -3.46 15.13
CA GLY A 109 -7.03 -4.82 14.72
C GLY A 109 -8.02 -5.54 13.80
N LYS A 110 -9.08 -4.85 13.36
CA LYS A 110 -10.15 -5.40 12.51
C LYS A 110 -10.64 -4.39 11.45
N ALA A 111 -9.68 -3.80 10.73
CA ALA A 111 -9.94 -2.92 9.60
C ALA A 111 -10.31 -3.69 8.32
#